data_AF-A0A6J1R464-F1
#
_entry.id   AF-A0A6J1R464-F1
#
_cell.length_a   1.000
_cell.length_b   1.000
_cell.length_c   1.000
_cell.angle_alpha   90.00
_cell.angle_beta   90.00
_cell.angle_gamma   90.00
#
_symmetry.space_group_name_H-M   'P 1'
#
loop_
_entity.id
_entity.type
_entity.pdbx_description
1 polymer ?
#
loop_
_entity_poly.entity_id
_entity_poly.type
_entity_poly.pdbx_seq_one_letter_code
_entity_poly.pdbx_strand_id
1 'polypeptide(L)'
;MRIRDKTIQMTPCDESQLLCDKGFKIFLKKELHQIMGSVKARGAVYSLLRLSNKQCKGVITTSTGSFAHTLCHFGKEFGIPVNVMIPVSEAVAEKIDACLHLGASVSLASYDIVEAHKEALKKAQDKGLVYIDGYSFFIN
;
A
#
# COMPACT_ATOMS: atom_id res chain seq x y z
N MET A 1 -11.57 -11.02 10.89
CA MET A 1 -11.61 -9.55 11.01
C MET A 1 -12.27 -9.00 9.74
N ARG A 2 -13.43 -8.34 9.82
CA ARG A 2 -14.04 -7.65 8.65
C ARG A 2 -13.47 -6.23 8.63
N ILE A 3 -12.90 -5.79 7.50
CA ILE A 3 -12.35 -4.43 7.32
C ILE A 3 -13.48 -3.41 7.10
N ARG A 4 -14.62 -3.57 7.80
CA ARG A 4 -15.69 -2.56 7.81
C ARG A 4 -15.32 -1.46 8.80
N ASP A 5 -14.13 -0.90 8.61
CA ASP A 5 -13.67 0.29 9.29
C ASP A 5 -14.10 1.52 8.47
N LYS A 6 -14.25 2.68 9.11
CA LYS A 6 -14.69 3.93 8.44
C LYS A 6 -13.77 4.34 7.28
N THR A 7 -12.56 3.79 7.23
CA THR A 7 -11.53 3.98 6.22
C THR A 7 -11.73 3.18 4.93
N ILE A 8 -12.57 2.14 4.91
CA ILE A 8 -12.80 1.33 3.69
C ILE A 8 -14.23 1.48 3.19
N GLN A 9 -14.37 2.02 1.99
CA GLN A 9 -15.66 2.24 1.35
C GLN A 9 -16.24 0.97 0.72
N MET A 10 -17.57 0.85 0.82
CA MET A 10 -18.36 -0.05 -0.02
C MET A 10 -18.53 0.60 -1.39
N THR A 11 -17.58 0.32 -2.29
CA THR A 11 -17.56 0.88 -3.64
C THR A 11 -18.75 0.38 -4.47
N PRO A 12 -19.29 1.19 -5.40
CA PRO A 12 -20.41 0.78 -6.26
C PRO A 12 -20.08 -0.45 -7.12
N CYS A 13 -21.13 -1.16 -7.50
CA CYS A 13 -21.06 -2.35 -8.34
C CYS A 13 -22.24 -2.32 -9.31
N ASP A 14 -22.12 -1.46 -10.32
CA ASP A 14 -23.22 -1.13 -11.22
C ASP A 14 -23.13 -1.97 -12.50
N GLU A 15 -24.27 -2.27 -13.12
CA GLU A 15 -24.30 -2.97 -14.40
C GLU A 15 -23.74 -2.09 -15.53
N SER A 16 -22.98 -2.71 -16.44
CA SER A 16 -22.45 -2.04 -17.61
C SER A 16 -23.53 -1.90 -18.69
N GLN A 17 -24.08 -0.70 -18.85
CA GLN A 17 -25.08 -0.42 -19.89
C GLN A 17 -24.55 -0.76 -21.30
N LEU A 18 -23.30 -0.36 -21.60
CA LEU A 18 -22.67 -0.61 -22.91
C LEU A 18 -22.56 -2.09 -23.29
N LEU A 19 -22.38 -2.98 -22.31
CA LEU A 19 -22.20 -4.41 -22.54
C LEU A 19 -23.53 -5.17 -22.42
N CYS A 20 -24.48 -4.63 -21.65
CA CYS A 20 -25.86 -5.10 -21.61
C CYS A 20 -26.50 -5.08 -23.01
N ASP A 21 -26.28 -4.01 -23.78
CA ASP A 21 -26.78 -3.87 -25.16
C ASP A 21 -26.24 -4.95 -26.12
N LYS A 22 -25.18 -5.65 -25.73
CA LYS A 22 -24.57 -6.76 -26.48
C LYS A 22 -25.01 -8.14 -25.99
N GLY A 23 -26.02 -8.21 -25.10
CA GLY A 23 -26.54 -9.45 -24.54
C GLY A 23 -25.74 -10.01 -23.36
N PHE A 24 -24.75 -9.28 -22.83
CA PHE A 24 -23.95 -9.71 -21.69
C PHE A 24 -24.41 -9.04 -20.39
N LYS A 25 -24.55 -9.82 -19.32
CA LYS A 25 -24.82 -9.30 -17.97
C LYS A 25 -23.51 -9.08 -17.20
N ILE A 26 -22.93 -7.88 -17.30
CA ILE A 26 -21.63 -7.54 -16.72
C ILE A 26 -21.77 -6.45 -15.68
N PHE A 27 -21.14 -6.63 -14.52
CA PHE A 27 -21.11 -5.65 -13.42
C PHE A 27 -19.71 -5.08 -13.25
N LEU A 28 -19.62 -3.77 -13.05
CA LEU A 28 -18.37 -3.05 -12.87
C LEU A 28 -18.17 -2.70 -11.39
N LYS A 29 -17.19 -3.34 -10.77
CA LYS A 29 -16.78 -3.01 -9.40
C LYS A 29 -15.86 -1.79 -9.41
N LYS A 30 -16.38 -0.63 -9.01
CA LYS A 30 -15.70 0.68 -9.15
C LYS A 30 -14.70 0.95 -8.01
N GLU A 31 -13.61 0.18 -7.95
CA GLU A 31 -12.56 0.36 -6.92
C GLU A 31 -11.81 1.69 -7.03
N LEU A 32 -11.95 2.41 -8.14
CA LEU A 32 -11.44 3.79 -8.28
C LEU A 32 -12.13 4.79 -7.33
N HIS A 33 -13.32 4.46 -6.81
CA HIS A 33 -14.02 5.26 -5.78
C HIS A 33 -13.55 4.92 -4.35
N GLN A 34 -12.58 4.02 -4.19
CA GLN A 34 -11.99 3.78 -2.88
C GLN A 34 -11.10 4.96 -2.47
N ILE A 35 -10.87 5.12 -1.16
CA ILE A 35 -9.83 6.04 -0.67
C ILE A 35 -8.49 5.69 -1.33
N MET A 36 -7.74 6.72 -1.74
CA MET A 36 -6.52 6.59 -2.55
C MET A 36 -6.73 5.96 -3.95
N GLY A 37 -7.97 5.88 -4.43
CA GLY A 37 -8.30 5.64 -5.84
C GLY A 37 -8.04 4.22 -6.34
N SER A 38 -7.84 3.24 -5.47
CA SER A 38 -7.58 1.86 -5.92
C SER A 38 -7.92 0.80 -4.88
N VAL A 39 -7.96 -0.45 -5.33
CA VAL A 39 -8.16 -1.64 -4.47
C VAL A 39 -7.06 -1.80 -3.41
N LYS A 40 -5.90 -1.17 -3.59
CA LYS A 40 -4.73 -1.30 -2.70
C LYS A 40 -4.99 -0.81 -1.27
N ALA A 41 -5.94 0.11 -1.08
CA ALA A 41 -6.37 0.56 0.25
C ALA A 41 -6.84 -0.58 1.14
N ARG A 42 -7.56 -1.56 0.59
CA ARG A 42 -8.08 -2.69 1.36
C ARG A 42 -6.96 -3.51 1.99
N GLY A 43 -5.92 -3.81 1.21
CA GLY A 43 -4.77 -4.58 1.67
C GLY A 43 -3.89 -3.80 2.66
N ALA A 44 -3.64 -2.52 2.37
CA ALA A 44 -2.85 -1.66 3.25
C ALA A 44 -3.52 -1.49 4.63
N VAL A 45 -4.81 -1.13 4.65
CA VAL A 45 -5.57 -0.97 5.90
C VAL A 45 -5.62 -2.29 6.68
N TYR A 46 -5.86 -3.42 6.01
CA TYR A 46 -5.86 -4.73 6.66
C TYR A 46 -4.53 -5.02 7.37
N SER A 47 -3.40 -4.82 6.68
CA SER A 47 -2.08 -5.04 7.29
C SER A 47 -1.85 -4.14 8.48
N LEU A 48 -2.08 -2.85 8.32
CA LEU A 48 -1.79 -1.87 9.37
C LEU A 48 -2.66 -2.11 10.61
N LEU A 49 -3.95 -2.42 10.45
CA LEU A 49 -4.84 -2.76 11.57
C LEU A 49 -4.46 -4.06 12.30
N ARG A 50 -3.82 -5.01 11.62
CA ARG A 50 -3.27 -6.21 12.31
C ARG A 50 -2.02 -5.88 13.10
N LEU A 51 -1.26 -4.89 12.66
CA LEU A 51 -0.03 -4.46 13.29
C LEU A 51 -0.26 -3.48 14.44
N SER A 52 -1.31 -2.67 14.41
CA SER A 52 -1.64 -1.72 15.49
C SER A 52 -1.92 -2.42 16.82
N ASN A 53 -2.42 -3.65 16.79
CA ASN A 53 -2.62 -4.48 17.98
C ASN A 53 -1.33 -5.12 18.53
N LYS A 54 -0.21 -4.96 17.83
CA LYS A 54 1.12 -5.43 18.23
C LYS A 54 1.99 -4.19 18.50
N GLN A 55 2.99 -4.27 19.37
CA GLN A 55 4.02 -3.21 19.50
C GLN A 55 4.88 -3.18 18.23
N CYS A 56 4.33 -2.64 17.14
CA CYS A 56 5.02 -2.49 15.86
C CYS A 56 5.82 -1.19 15.86
N LYS A 57 7.13 -1.26 15.57
CA LYS A 57 7.99 -0.07 15.45
C LYS A 57 7.78 0.71 14.15
N GLY A 58 7.02 0.14 13.22
CA GLY A 58 6.76 0.69 11.90
C GLY A 58 6.84 -0.37 10.81
N VAL A 59 6.58 0.05 9.59
CA VAL A 59 6.54 -0.82 8.41
C VAL A 59 7.55 -0.36 7.36
N ILE A 60 7.93 -1.28 6.48
CA ILE A 60 8.77 -0.98 5.33
C ILE A 60 8.23 -1.66 4.07
N THR A 61 8.28 -0.98 2.92
CA THR A 61 7.87 -1.51 1.62
C THR A 61 8.88 -1.14 0.54
N THR A 62 8.99 -1.95 -0.52
CA THR A 62 9.72 -1.59 -1.74
C THR A 62 8.82 -1.10 -2.88
N SER A 63 7.51 -1.02 -2.67
CA SER A 63 6.61 -0.51 -3.69
C SER A 63 6.88 0.98 -3.95
N THR A 64 6.76 1.40 -5.21
CA THR A 64 6.94 2.80 -5.64
C THR A 64 5.65 3.42 -6.20
N GLY A 65 4.53 2.68 -6.14
CA GLY A 65 3.28 3.04 -6.81
C GLY A 65 2.13 3.41 -5.87
N SER A 66 0.89 3.18 -6.34
CA SER A 66 -0.33 3.45 -5.58
C SER A 66 -0.36 2.75 -4.22
N PHE A 67 0.24 1.57 -4.10
CA PHE A 67 0.34 0.86 -2.83
C PHE A 67 1.19 1.63 -1.80
N ALA A 68 2.38 2.10 -2.17
CA ALA A 68 3.23 2.87 -1.27
C ALA A 68 2.53 4.13 -0.79
N HIS A 69 1.93 4.88 -1.72
CA HIS A 69 1.19 6.09 -1.40
C HIS A 69 0.03 5.82 -0.43
N THR A 70 -0.70 4.72 -0.67
CA THR A 70 -1.80 4.30 0.19
C THR A 70 -1.33 3.84 1.57
N LEU A 71 -0.20 3.12 1.63
CA LEU A 71 0.40 2.68 2.88
C LEU A 71 0.86 3.88 3.71
N CYS A 72 1.50 4.88 3.10
CA CYS A 72 1.91 6.12 3.75
C CYS A 72 0.70 6.88 4.32
N HIS A 73 -0.39 6.98 3.55
CA HIS A 73 -1.60 7.68 3.97
C HIS A 73 -2.21 7.07 5.24
N PHE A 74 -2.48 5.76 5.20
CA PHE A 74 -3.07 5.06 6.34
C PHE A 74 -2.08 4.82 7.48
N GLY A 75 -0.78 4.71 7.18
CA GLY A 75 0.26 4.65 8.21
C GLY A 75 0.26 5.93 9.06
N LYS A 76 0.19 7.10 8.41
CA LYS A 76 0.02 8.38 9.10
C LYS A 76 -1.28 8.42 9.91
N GLU A 77 -2.41 8.01 9.33
CA GLU A 77 -3.71 8.00 10.00
C GLU A 77 -3.72 7.12 11.26
N PHE A 78 -3.07 5.95 11.20
CA PHE A 78 -3.00 5.01 12.32
C PHE A 78 -1.81 5.22 13.26
N GLY A 79 -0.98 6.24 13.01
CA GLY A 79 0.22 6.51 13.82
C GLY A 79 1.31 5.45 13.70
N ILE A 80 1.37 4.71 12.59
CA ILE A 80 2.37 3.68 12.31
C ILE A 80 3.42 4.26 11.35
N PRO A 81 4.70 4.37 11.76
CA PRO A 81 5.76 4.87 10.88
C PRO A 81 5.91 4.03 9.61
N VAL A 82 5.98 4.68 8.45
CA VAL A 82 6.16 4.02 7.14
C VAL A 82 7.53 4.35 6.56
N ASN A 83 8.25 3.32 6.14
CA ASN A 83 9.52 3.43 5.43
C ASN A 83 9.30 2.95 3.99
N VAL A 84 9.70 3.74 3.01
CA VAL A 84 9.63 3.38 1.59
C VAL A 84 11.05 3.24 1.07
N MET A 85 11.38 2.06 0.60
CA MET A 85 12.67 1.78 -0.02
C MET A 85 12.51 1.73 -1.54
N ILE A 86 13.18 2.64 -2.24
CA ILE A 86 12.96 2.83 -3.68
C ILE A 86 14.24 2.43 -4.42
N PRO A 87 14.21 1.49 -5.38
CA PRO A 87 15.37 1.21 -6.21
C PRO A 87 15.72 2.42 -7.08
N VAL A 88 17.01 2.66 -7.32
CA VAL A 88 17.46 3.85 -8.08
C VAL A 88 16.84 3.90 -9.48
N SER A 89 16.63 2.74 -10.12
CA SER A 89 15.99 2.65 -11.44
C SER A 89 14.53 3.15 -11.48
N GLU A 90 13.84 3.21 -10.34
CA GLU A 90 12.44 3.66 -10.23
C GLU A 90 12.29 4.98 -9.45
N ALA A 91 13.40 5.64 -9.12
CA ALA A 91 13.41 6.87 -8.35
C ALA A 91 12.87 8.05 -9.17
N VAL A 92 11.57 8.29 -9.05
CA VAL A 92 10.89 9.46 -9.63
C VAL A 92 10.58 10.46 -8.51
N ALA A 93 11.00 11.72 -8.68
CA ALA A 93 10.89 12.77 -7.67
C ALA A 93 9.46 12.92 -7.13
N GLU A 94 8.45 12.97 -8.01
CA GLU A 94 7.03 13.09 -7.64
C GLU A 94 6.56 11.98 -6.69
N LYS A 95 7.02 10.74 -6.90
CA LYS A 95 6.66 9.59 -6.04
C LYS A 95 7.34 9.68 -4.67
N ILE A 96 8.58 10.14 -4.64
CA ILE A 96 9.35 10.36 -3.41
C ILE A 96 8.67 11.44 -2.58
N ASP A 97 8.38 12.58 -3.20
CA ASP A 97 7.77 13.74 -2.55
C ASP A 97 6.37 13.42 -2.01
N ALA A 98 5.56 12.66 -2.75
CA ALA A 98 4.25 12.20 -2.28
C ALA A 98 4.35 11.39 -0.98
N CYS A 99 5.38 10.52 -0.84
CA CYS A 99 5.60 9.76 0.38
C CYS A 99 6.10 10.64 1.53
N LEU A 100 7.04 11.55 1.25
CA LEU A 100 7.60 12.47 2.24
C LEU A 100 6.53 13.42 2.80
N HIS A 101 5.63 13.96 1.96
CA HIS A 101 4.51 14.82 2.38
C HIS A 101 3.54 14.10 3.33
N LEU A 102 3.44 12.78 3.24
CA LEU A 102 2.66 11.95 4.16
C LEU A 102 3.45 11.55 5.42
N GLY A 103 4.65 12.07 5.61
CA GLY A 103 5.48 11.81 6.79
C GLY A 103 6.19 10.45 6.76
N ALA A 104 6.24 9.79 5.60
CA ALA A 104 7.02 8.57 5.45
C ALA A 104 8.51 8.88 5.34
N SER A 105 9.35 7.92 5.74
CA SER A 105 10.80 7.97 5.50
C SER A 105 11.12 7.29 4.17
N VAL A 106 11.80 7.99 3.26
CA VAL A 106 12.21 7.42 1.98
C VAL A 106 13.71 7.13 1.98
N SER A 107 14.12 5.97 1.49
CA SER A 107 15.53 5.63 1.27
C SER A 107 15.73 5.00 -0.11
N LEU A 108 16.77 5.44 -0.82
CA LEU A 108 17.16 4.82 -2.08
C LEU A 108 17.97 3.55 -1.78
N ALA A 109 17.70 2.48 -2.52
CA ALA A 109 18.40 1.20 -2.44
C ALA A 109 19.37 1.03 -3.62
N SER A 110 19.91 -0.19 -3.80
CA SER A 110 20.57 -0.62 -5.03
C SER A 110 19.70 -0.42 -6.29
N TYR A 111 20.31 -0.61 -7.46
CA TYR A 111 19.72 -0.24 -8.74
C TYR A 111 18.41 -0.99 -9.06
N ASP A 112 18.33 -2.29 -8.77
CA ASP A 112 17.17 -3.13 -9.10
C ASP A 112 16.29 -3.49 -7.89
N ILE A 113 15.07 -3.95 -8.18
CA ILE A 113 14.05 -4.28 -7.18
C ILE A 113 14.41 -5.50 -6.32
N VAL A 114 15.21 -6.44 -6.83
CA VAL A 114 15.59 -7.67 -6.11
C VAL A 114 16.56 -7.32 -5.00
N GLU A 115 17.57 -6.52 -5.29
CA GLU A 115 18.51 -6.03 -4.29
C GLU A 115 17.83 -5.05 -3.31
N ALA A 116 16.97 -4.16 -3.81
CA ALA A 116 16.17 -3.29 -2.94
C ALA A 116 15.30 -4.08 -1.96
N HIS A 117 14.72 -5.21 -2.38
CA HIS A 117 13.96 -6.08 -1.49
C HIS A 117 14.84 -6.71 -0.40
N LYS A 118 16.03 -7.20 -0.75
CA LYS A 118 16.98 -7.76 0.23
C LYS A 118 17.40 -6.69 1.25
N GLU A 119 17.72 -5.49 0.79
CA GLU A 119 18.05 -4.36 1.66
C GLU A 119 16.88 -3.96 2.58
N ALA A 120 15.66 -3.98 2.05
CA ALA A 120 14.46 -3.66 2.82
C ALA A 120 14.24 -4.70 3.93
N LEU A 121 14.39 -5.99 3.63
CA LEU A 121 14.28 -7.06 4.62
C LEU A 121 15.36 -6.97 5.69
N LYS A 122 16.62 -6.70 5.30
CA LYS A 122 17.71 -6.48 6.25
C LYS A 122 17.41 -5.30 7.18
N LYS A 123 17.01 -4.16 6.60
CA LYS A 123 16.62 -2.96 7.37
C LYS A 123 15.40 -3.24 8.27
N ALA A 124 14.47 -4.08 7.82
CA ALA A 124 13.33 -4.49 8.62
C ALA A 124 13.78 -5.26 9.86
N GLN A 125 14.68 -6.24 9.68
CA GLN A 125 15.25 -7.02 10.78
C GLN A 125 16.04 -6.12 11.75
N ASP A 126 16.94 -5.29 11.25
CA ASP A 126 17.81 -4.44 12.07
C ASP A 126 17.03 -3.43 12.92
N LYS A 127 15.94 -2.87 12.36
CA LYS A 127 15.13 -1.84 13.03
C LYS A 127 13.87 -2.40 13.71
N GLY A 128 13.59 -3.69 13.58
CA GLY A 128 12.35 -4.32 14.05
C GLY A 128 11.10 -3.78 13.35
N LEU A 129 11.20 -3.49 12.06
CA LEU A 129 10.08 -3.09 11.21
C LEU A 129 9.43 -4.33 10.59
N VAL A 130 8.17 -4.18 10.17
CA VAL A 130 7.47 -5.22 9.42
C VAL A 130 7.49 -4.90 7.93
N TYR A 131 7.99 -5.82 7.12
CA TYR A 131 7.94 -5.69 5.67
C TYR A 131 6.51 -5.93 5.17
N ILE A 132 5.99 -5.03 4.34
CA ILE A 132 4.68 -5.15 3.71
C ILE A 132 4.83 -4.92 2.20
N ASP A 133 4.30 -5.85 1.41
CA ASP A 133 4.16 -5.70 -0.03
C ASP A 133 2.68 -5.76 -0.45
N GLY A 134 2.39 -5.14 -1.60
CA GLY A 134 1.07 -5.07 -2.20
C GLY A 134 0.63 -6.34 -2.92
N TYR A 135 1.45 -7.41 -2.93
CA TYR A 135 1.14 -8.71 -3.53
C TYR A 135 1.29 -9.91 -2.57
N SER A 136 2.20 -9.86 -1.59
CA SER A 136 2.37 -10.94 -0.60
C SER A 136 2.51 -10.42 0.83
N PHE A 137 1.74 -11.00 1.75
CA PHE A 137 1.84 -10.74 3.18
C PHE A 137 2.77 -11.77 3.83
N PHE A 138 3.96 -11.36 4.26
CA PHE A 138 4.77 -12.17 5.17
C PHE A 138 4.68 -11.57 6.57
N ILE A 139 3.88 -12.21 7.42
CA ILE A 139 3.93 -12.00 8.86
C ILE A 139 4.89 -13.08 9.36
N ASN A 140 6.13 -12.71 9.68
CA ASN A 140 6.97 -13.54 10.55
C ASN A 140 6.37 -13.54 11.95
#